data_AF-A0A8J7U809-F1
#
_entry.id   AF-A0A8J7U809-F1
#
_cell.length_a   1.000
_cell.length_b   1.000
_cell.length_c   1.000
_cell.angle_alpha   90.00
_cell.angle_beta   90.00
_cell.angle_gamma   90.00
#
_symmetry.space_group_name_H-M   'P 1'
#
loop_
_entity.id
_entity.type
_entity.pdbx_description
1 polymer ?
#
loop_
_entity_poly.entity_id
_entity_poly.type
_entity_poly.pdbx_seq_one_letter_code
_entity_poly.pdbx_strand_id
1 'polypeptide(L)'
;MIAVFLVDEISEDIFESFFLTRFCGITAFVRDCYILKKEANVKEVILLAKDRKKAEKAIAFSSNYLRKISIRIVSSVKEIVKASRKEAILFCDTVIFDESTIDLLLGVKSPVVACLTSFIPSTNSNSNLYSGLLFFAPNQFESIGNSSDEEYFTSFNKLFTTIKEREVNFVDVSSNSFYSVNLKRVLSPFVFKISNKDDLKNCKKALLERGQKGIHFTSQVNKRIEDFLSFYLVEFSYITPNTITLITNLLAYIVATLFLLNNFLLGILLAFLVSITDGLDGKIARLRGTTSKVGE
;
A
#
# COMPACT_ATOMS: atom_id res chain seq x y z
N MET A 1 -0.91 13.18 -12.11
CA MET A 1 -1.77 13.07 -10.91
C MET A 1 -0.91 13.43 -9.73
N ILE A 2 -1.49 14.14 -8.77
CA ILE A 2 -0.81 14.58 -7.55
C ILE A 2 -1.41 13.79 -6.39
N ALA A 3 -0.57 13.26 -5.51
CA ALA A 3 -1.01 12.68 -4.25
C ALA A 3 -0.74 13.66 -3.11
N VAL A 4 -1.70 13.83 -2.20
CA VAL A 4 -1.59 14.71 -1.04
C VAL A 4 -1.72 13.86 0.23
N PHE A 5 -0.71 13.92 1.10
CA PHE A 5 -0.74 13.30 2.42
C PHE A 5 -0.80 14.38 3.50
N LEU A 6 -1.66 14.18 4.49
CA LEU A 6 -1.80 15.05 5.66
C LEU A 6 -0.78 14.65 6.74
N VAL A 7 -0.16 15.61 7.41
CA VAL A 7 0.86 15.33 8.44
C VAL A 7 0.55 15.94 9.81
N ASP A 8 -0.15 17.06 9.89
CA ASP A 8 -0.21 17.86 11.13
C ASP A 8 -1.08 17.31 12.27
N GLU A 9 -2.34 16.94 12.01
CA GLU A 9 -3.28 16.49 13.07
C GLU A 9 -3.15 14.98 13.40
N ILE A 10 -2.05 14.36 13.00
CA ILE A 10 -1.79 12.95 13.29
C ILE A 10 -1.15 12.82 14.68
N SER A 11 -1.65 11.88 15.50
CA SER A 11 -1.01 11.56 16.78
C SER A 11 0.42 11.09 16.56
N GLU A 12 1.32 11.35 17.52
CA GLU A 12 2.74 10.99 17.35
C GLU A 12 2.92 9.48 17.09
N ASP A 13 2.09 8.63 17.73
CA ASP A 13 2.10 7.18 17.52
C ASP A 13 1.72 6.76 16.09
N ILE A 14 0.70 7.40 15.49
CA ILE A 14 0.30 7.10 14.11
C ILE A 14 1.36 7.65 13.14
N PHE A 15 1.89 8.84 13.40
CA PHE A 15 2.95 9.44 12.59
C PHE A 15 4.20 8.56 12.56
N GLU A 16 4.66 8.12 13.74
CA GLU A 16 5.76 7.17 13.85
C GLU A 16 5.46 5.86 13.11
N SER A 17 4.25 5.33 13.24
CA SER A 17 3.85 4.09 12.58
C SER A 17 3.87 4.21 11.06
N PHE A 18 3.24 5.24 10.50
CA PHE A 18 3.06 5.34 9.05
C PHE A 18 4.32 5.85 8.32
N PHE A 19 4.99 6.85 8.87
CA PHE A 19 6.09 7.55 8.18
C PHE A 19 7.48 7.07 8.56
N LEU A 20 7.68 6.51 9.76
CA LEU A 20 9.02 6.25 10.31
C LEU A 20 9.28 4.78 10.65
N THR A 21 8.24 4.01 10.95
CA THR A 21 8.38 2.61 11.33
C THR A 21 8.52 1.74 10.08
N ARG A 22 9.42 0.75 10.15
CA ARG A 22 9.54 -0.23 9.08
C ARG A 22 8.30 -1.09 9.02
N PHE A 23 7.73 -1.13 7.84
CA PHE A 23 6.63 -1.97 7.41
C PHE A 23 7.08 -2.69 6.14
N CYS A 24 7.30 -3.99 6.24
CA CYS A 24 7.77 -4.80 5.10
C CYS A 24 9.15 -4.33 4.58
N GLY A 25 10.05 -3.87 5.46
CA GLY A 25 11.41 -3.46 5.09
C GLY A 25 11.54 -2.07 4.44
N ILE A 26 10.42 -1.36 4.24
CA ILE A 26 10.33 0.07 3.88
C ILE A 26 9.35 0.74 4.86
N THR A 27 8.84 1.95 4.62
CA THR A 27 7.73 2.52 5.42
C THR A 27 6.39 2.34 4.72
N ALA A 28 5.29 2.43 5.47
CA ALA A 28 3.95 2.40 4.90
C ALA A 28 3.77 3.54 3.87
N PHE A 29 4.20 4.76 4.21
CA PHE A 29 4.20 5.89 3.29
C PHE A 29 4.96 5.61 1.97
N VAL A 30 6.18 5.05 2.05
CA VAL A 30 6.97 4.72 0.85
C VAL A 30 6.27 3.66 0.00
N ARG A 31 5.69 2.63 0.65
CA ARG A 31 4.95 1.57 -0.03
C ARG A 31 3.78 2.15 -0.82
N ASP A 32 2.98 3.00 -0.20
CA ASP A 32 1.81 3.59 -0.85
C ASP A 32 2.23 4.53 -1.99
N CYS A 33 3.33 5.28 -1.84
CA CYS A 33 3.89 6.06 -2.94
C CYS A 33 4.30 5.19 -4.15
N TYR A 34 4.85 3.99 -3.94
CA TYR A 34 5.16 3.09 -5.06
C TYR A 34 3.91 2.60 -5.79
N ILE A 35 2.86 2.27 -5.05
CA ILE A 35 1.58 1.84 -5.63
C ILE A 35 0.95 2.99 -6.43
N LEU A 36 0.94 4.20 -5.86
CA LEU A 36 0.42 5.39 -6.54
C LEU A 36 1.21 5.74 -7.80
N LYS A 37 2.52 5.58 -7.79
CA LYS A 37 3.34 5.76 -8.98
C LYS A 37 3.03 4.70 -10.04
N LYS A 38 2.84 3.44 -9.63
CA LYS A 38 2.58 2.32 -10.54
C LYS A 38 1.20 2.44 -11.20
N GLU A 39 0.15 2.59 -10.41
CA GLU A 39 -1.24 2.53 -10.89
C GLU A 39 -1.80 3.89 -11.31
N ALA A 40 -1.55 4.94 -10.51
CA ALA A 40 -2.10 6.27 -10.76
C ALA A 40 -1.13 7.20 -11.52
N ASN A 41 0.06 6.73 -11.88
CA ASN A 41 1.14 7.51 -12.52
C ASN A 41 1.41 8.84 -11.77
N VAL A 42 1.41 8.77 -10.43
CA VAL A 42 1.69 9.92 -9.58
C VAL A 42 3.16 10.32 -9.74
N LYS A 43 3.38 11.57 -10.13
CA LYS A 43 4.71 12.16 -10.32
C LYS A 43 5.14 13.02 -9.14
N GLU A 44 4.17 13.66 -8.49
CA GLU A 44 4.38 14.56 -7.38
C GLU A 44 3.56 14.11 -6.16
N VAL A 45 4.23 14.08 -5.01
CA VAL A 45 3.62 13.84 -3.70
C VAL A 45 3.77 15.11 -2.87
N ILE A 46 2.65 15.64 -2.39
CA ILE A 46 2.60 16.82 -1.54
C ILE A 46 2.34 16.36 -0.10
N LEU A 47 3.21 16.79 0.82
CA LEU A 47 2.96 16.67 2.26
C LEU A 47 2.37 17.99 2.75
N LEU A 48 1.11 17.96 3.18
CA LEU A 48 0.45 19.11 3.80
C LEU A 48 0.81 19.12 5.30
N ALA A 49 1.67 20.06 5.66
CA ALA A 49 2.17 20.24 7.02
C ALA A 49 2.42 21.72 7.35
N LYS A 50 1.76 22.24 8.39
CA LYS A 50 2.04 23.47 9.11
C LYS A 50 3.36 23.34 9.87
N ASP A 51 3.58 22.20 10.55
CA ASP A 51 4.90 21.92 11.13
C ASP A 51 5.82 21.27 10.10
N ARG A 52 6.60 22.14 9.45
CA ARG A 52 7.57 21.73 8.44
C ARG A 52 8.60 20.72 8.99
N LYS A 53 8.95 20.75 10.28
CA LYS A 53 9.94 19.83 10.87
C LYS A 53 9.44 18.39 10.84
N LYS A 54 8.16 18.15 11.13
CA LYS A 54 7.55 16.81 11.04
C LYS A 54 7.59 16.27 9.62
N ALA A 55 7.19 17.08 8.64
CA ALA A 55 7.25 16.69 7.23
C ALA A 55 8.70 16.43 6.75
N GLU A 56 9.67 17.26 7.16
CA GLU A 56 11.09 17.05 6.83
C GLU A 56 11.63 15.75 7.43
N LYS A 57 11.22 15.38 8.65
CA LYS A 57 11.58 14.09 9.28
C LYS A 57 11.03 12.90 8.48
N ALA A 58 9.77 12.99 8.02
CA ALA A 58 9.17 11.96 7.17
C ALA A 58 9.90 11.81 5.82
N ILE A 59 10.29 12.93 5.20
CA ILE A 59 11.04 12.92 3.95
C ILE A 59 12.44 12.35 4.15
N ALA A 60 13.16 12.76 5.20
CA ALA A 60 14.53 12.30 5.46
C ALA A 60 14.60 10.77 5.60
N PHE A 61 13.56 10.15 6.19
CA PHE A 61 13.47 8.70 6.31
C PHE A 61 13.10 8.00 4.98
N SER A 62 12.33 8.68 4.13
CA SER A 62 11.69 8.10 2.94
C SER A 62 12.45 8.38 1.62
N SER A 63 13.27 9.44 1.58
CA SER A 63 13.93 9.96 0.38
C SER A 63 14.86 8.93 -0.29
N ASN A 64 15.52 8.09 0.50
CA ASN A 64 16.41 7.04 0.01
C ASN A 64 15.67 5.98 -0.84
N TYR A 65 14.36 5.84 -0.64
CA TYR A 65 13.53 4.87 -1.36
C TYR A 65 12.77 5.52 -2.53
N LEU A 66 12.33 6.77 -2.40
CA LEU A 66 11.44 7.43 -3.37
C LEU A 66 12.19 7.96 -4.61
N ARG A 67 12.63 7.06 -5.50
CA ARG A 67 13.25 7.42 -6.78
C ARG A 67 12.21 7.89 -7.81
N LYS A 68 12.46 9.03 -8.45
CA LYS A 68 11.63 9.61 -9.53
C LYS A 68 10.21 10.02 -9.10
N ILE A 69 10.02 10.34 -7.83
CA ILE A 69 8.82 11.01 -7.31
C ILE A 69 9.30 12.33 -6.71
N SER A 70 8.75 13.46 -7.15
CA SER A 70 9.06 14.75 -6.52
C SER A 70 8.21 14.89 -5.26
N ILE A 71 8.85 15.19 -4.13
CA ILE A 71 8.15 15.44 -2.87
C ILE A 71 8.21 16.92 -2.56
N ARG A 72 7.06 17.53 -2.29
CA ARG A 72 6.96 18.94 -1.92
C ARG A 72 6.25 19.08 -0.58
N ILE A 73 6.78 19.92 0.30
CA ILE A 73 6.09 20.30 1.54
C ILE A 73 5.31 21.57 1.26
N VAL A 74 4.05 21.57 1.66
CA VAL A 74 3.14 22.70 1.53
C VAL A 74 2.50 22.95 2.88
N SER A 75 2.34 24.22 3.27
CA SER A 75 1.67 24.62 4.51
C SER A 75 0.25 25.14 4.30
N SER A 76 -0.12 25.49 3.06
CA SER A 76 -1.43 26.04 2.72
C SER A 76 -2.07 25.33 1.52
N VAL A 77 -3.36 25.07 1.64
CA VAL A 77 -4.15 24.39 0.61
C VAL A 77 -4.24 25.20 -0.67
N LYS A 78 -4.12 26.54 -0.60
CA LYS A 78 -4.09 27.40 -1.79
C LYS A 78 -2.97 27.00 -2.75
N GLU A 79 -1.85 26.48 -2.25
CA GLU A 79 -0.78 25.97 -3.11
C GLU A 79 -1.17 24.63 -3.76
N ILE A 80 -1.89 23.76 -3.05
CA ILE A 80 -2.44 22.51 -3.61
C ILE A 80 -3.43 22.83 -4.73
N VAL A 81 -4.32 23.82 -4.51
CA VAL A 81 -5.29 24.26 -5.52
C VAL A 81 -4.60 24.74 -6.78
N LYS A 82 -3.55 25.56 -6.64
CA LYS A 82 -2.74 26.03 -7.78
C LYS A 82 -2.10 24.87 -8.55
N ALA A 83 -1.61 23.85 -7.84
CA ALA A 83 -1.03 22.65 -8.45
C ALA A 83 -2.11 21.76 -9.14
N SER A 84 -3.34 21.77 -8.62
CA SER A 84 -4.45 20.91 -9.09
C SER A 84 -5.18 21.34 -10.36
N ARG A 85 -4.88 22.52 -10.91
CA ARG A 85 -5.62 23.13 -12.04
C ARG A 85 -5.65 22.31 -13.34
N LYS A 86 -4.80 21.29 -13.47
CA LYS A 86 -4.77 20.39 -14.64
C LYS A 86 -4.64 18.92 -14.26
N GLU A 87 -4.49 18.62 -12.98
CA GLU A 87 -4.20 17.28 -12.50
C GLU A 87 -5.28 16.82 -11.53
N ALA A 88 -5.64 15.54 -11.62
CA ALA A 88 -6.43 14.90 -10.58
C ALA A 88 -5.62 14.85 -9.26
N ILE A 89 -6.33 14.87 -8.14
CA ILE A 89 -5.73 14.77 -6.80
C ILE A 89 -6.23 13.52 -6.10
N LEU A 90 -5.31 12.79 -5.49
CA LEU A 90 -5.64 11.77 -4.51
C LEU A 90 -5.23 12.27 -3.12
N PHE A 91 -6.21 12.46 -2.24
CA PHE A 91 -5.99 12.74 -0.82
C PHE A 91 -5.92 11.44 -0.03
N CYS A 92 -4.81 11.28 0.69
CA CYS A 92 -4.52 10.13 1.52
C CYS A 92 -4.34 10.58 2.98
N ASP A 93 -5.12 9.99 3.88
CA ASP A 93 -4.83 9.96 5.30
C ASP A 93 -3.71 8.93 5.58
N THR A 94 -3.63 8.42 6.80
CA THR A 94 -2.76 7.33 7.26
C THR A 94 -3.35 5.96 6.93
N VAL A 95 -3.36 5.65 5.64
CA VAL A 95 -4.03 4.46 5.07
C VAL A 95 -3.09 3.65 4.22
N ILE A 96 -3.09 2.34 4.42
CA ILE A 96 -2.36 1.39 3.58
C ILE A 96 -3.35 0.77 2.59
N PHE A 97 -3.05 0.82 1.30
CA PHE A 97 -3.90 0.25 0.25
C PHE A 97 -3.09 -0.60 -0.74
N ASP A 98 -3.77 -1.34 -1.61
CA ASP A 98 -3.13 -2.02 -2.74
C ASP A 98 -3.56 -1.43 -4.09
N GLU A 99 -3.00 -1.98 -5.16
CA GLU A 99 -3.26 -1.57 -6.54
C GLU A 99 -4.75 -1.60 -6.87
N SER A 100 -5.46 -2.64 -6.42
CA SER A 100 -6.87 -2.81 -6.73
C SER A 100 -7.79 -1.75 -6.14
N THR A 101 -7.41 -1.13 -5.03
CA THR A 101 -8.18 -0.01 -4.44
C THR A 101 -8.03 1.25 -5.29
N ILE A 102 -6.83 1.48 -5.83
CA ILE A 102 -6.58 2.61 -6.72
C ILE A 102 -7.30 2.41 -8.06
N ASP A 103 -7.24 1.21 -8.63
CA ASP A 103 -8.00 0.87 -9.84
C ASP A 103 -9.51 1.08 -9.65
N LEU A 104 -10.05 0.64 -8.52
CA LEU A 104 -11.47 0.84 -8.19
C LEU A 104 -11.81 2.33 -8.09
N LEU A 105 -10.99 3.12 -7.40
CA LEU A 105 -11.19 4.57 -7.27
C LEU A 105 -11.14 5.29 -8.62
N LEU A 106 -10.16 4.96 -9.47
CA LEU A 106 -9.98 5.58 -10.78
C LEU A 106 -11.00 5.11 -11.82
N GLY A 107 -11.55 3.90 -11.66
CA GLY A 107 -12.58 3.35 -12.54
C GLY A 107 -13.93 4.06 -12.41
N VAL A 108 -14.19 4.70 -11.27
CA VAL A 108 -15.44 5.45 -11.05
C VAL A 108 -15.38 6.79 -11.75
N LYS A 109 -16.20 6.94 -12.80
CA LYS A 109 -16.35 8.18 -13.57
C LYS A 109 -17.20 9.21 -12.81
N SER A 110 -16.71 9.68 -11.67
CA SER A 110 -17.35 10.72 -10.86
C SER A 110 -16.36 11.83 -10.51
N PRO A 111 -16.85 13.07 -10.30
CA PRO A 111 -16.00 14.21 -10.01
C PRO A 111 -15.26 14.08 -8.68
N VAL A 112 -15.92 13.50 -7.67
CA VAL A 112 -15.36 13.23 -6.35
C VAL A 112 -15.75 11.81 -5.94
N VAL A 113 -14.76 11.02 -5.53
CA VAL A 113 -14.96 9.64 -5.11
C VAL A 113 -14.34 9.43 -3.74
N ALA A 114 -15.12 8.91 -2.80
CA ALA A 114 -14.68 8.54 -1.46
C ALA A 114 -14.72 7.02 -1.29
N CYS A 115 -13.67 6.46 -0.73
CA CYS A 115 -13.57 5.03 -0.48
C CYS A 115 -14.06 4.68 0.93
N LEU A 116 -14.93 3.67 1.05
CA LEU A 116 -15.37 3.09 2.32
C LEU A 116 -14.57 1.82 2.62
N THR A 117 -14.26 1.60 3.90
CA THR A 117 -13.54 0.41 4.37
C THR A 117 -14.45 -0.50 5.19
N SER A 118 -14.23 -1.81 5.06
CA SER A 118 -14.79 -2.83 5.96
C SER A 118 -13.79 -3.33 7.01
N PHE A 119 -12.49 -3.03 6.86
CA PHE A 119 -11.44 -3.49 7.78
C PHE A 119 -11.17 -2.42 8.84
N ILE A 120 -11.70 -2.65 10.04
CA ILE A 120 -11.41 -1.86 11.24
C ILE A 120 -10.89 -2.82 12.33
N PRO A 121 -9.77 -2.51 12.99
CA PRO A 121 -9.43 -3.14 14.24
C PRO A 121 -10.41 -2.64 15.31
N SER A 122 -11.40 -3.48 15.65
CA SER A 122 -12.26 -3.44 16.84
C SER A 122 -12.45 -2.07 17.52
N THR A 123 -13.56 -1.39 17.21
CA THR A 123 -14.63 -0.97 18.14
C THR A 123 -15.56 -0.01 17.40
N ASN A 124 -16.86 -0.27 17.50
CA ASN A 124 -18.01 0.44 16.89
C ASN A 124 -18.38 0.05 15.46
N SER A 125 -19.51 -0.64 15.37
CA SER A 125 -20.01 -1.40 14.23
C SER A 125 -21.09 -0.69 13.38
N ASN A 126 -21.35 0.62 13.54
CA ASN A 126 -22.59 1.22 13.00
C ASN A 126 -22.45 2.56 12.26
N SER A 127 -21.36 2.83 11.56
CA SER A 127 -21.35 3.88 10.53
C SER A 127 -20.64 3.38 9.30
N ASN A 128 -21.09 3.76 8.10
CA ASN A 128 -20.29 3.58 6.88
C ASN A 128 -18.94 4.27 7.13
N LEU A 129 -17.91 3.48 7.42
CA LEU A 129 -16.65 3.97 7.94
C LEU A 129 -15.73 4.33 6.77
N TYR A 130 -15.38 5.60 6.73
CA TYR A 130 -14.53 6.16 5.68
C TYR A 130 -13.11 5.60 5.80
N SER A 131 -12.57 5.18 4.67
CA SER A 131 -11.24 4.56 4.64
C SER A 131 -10.13 5.57 4.96
N GLY A 132 -10.26 6.82 4.53
CA GLY A 132 -9.17 7.80 4.51
C GLY A 132 -8.62 8.10 3.10
N LEU A 133 -9.30 7.65 2.04
CA LEU A 133 -8.97 7.96 0.65
C LEU A 133 -10.07 8.77 -0.04
N LEU A 134 -9.65 9.84 -0.73
CA LEU A 134 -10.50 10.73 -1.52
C LEU A 134 -9.85 11.03 -2.86
N PHE A 135 -10.59 10.81 -3.94
CA PHE A 135 -10.16 11.15 -5.29
C PHE A 135 -10.96 12.34 -5.81
N PHE A 136 -10.24 13.30 -6.39
CA PHE A 136 -10.78 14.46 -7.09
C PHE A 136 -10.36 14.41 -8.55
N ALA A 137 -11.35 14.42 -9.44
CA ALA A 137 -11.11 14.65 -10.86
C ALA A 137 -10.52 16.06 -11.08
N PRO A 138 -9.86 16.31 -12.23
CA PRO A 138 -9.28 17.61 -12.53
C PRO A 138 -10.30 18.74 -12.39
N ASN A 139 -9.86 19.90 -11.91
CA ASN A 139 -10.67 21.12 -11.67
C ASN A 139 -11.73 21.03 -10.57
N GLN A 140 -12.00 19.84 -10.01
CA GLN A 140 -13.02 19.69 -8.95
C GLN A 140 -12.52 20.24 -7.61
N PHE A 141 -11.23 20.13 -7.34
CA PHE A 141 -10.64 20.61 -6.09
C PHE A 141 -10.63 22.14 -5.96
N GLU A 142 -10.59 22.89 -7.06
CA GLU A 142 -10.61 24.36 -7.05
C GLU A 142 -11.93 24.90 -6.46
N SER A 143 -13.03 24.20 -6.70
CA SER A 143 -14.34 24.53 -6.12
C SER A 143 -14.37 24.40 -4.58
N ILE A 144 -13.44 23.65 -4.00
CA ILE A 144 -13.32 23.43 -2.55
C ILE A 144 -12.31 24.41 -1.97
N GLY A 145 -11.17 24.61 -2.64
CA GLY A 145 -10.14 25.54 -2.17
C GLY A 145 -10.52 27.02 -2.16
N ASN A 146 -11.58 27.41 -2.87
CA ASN A 146 -12.11 28.77 -2.86
C ASN A 146 -13.02 29.08 -1.67
N SER A 147 -13.45 28.09 -0.88
CA SER A 147 -14.10 28.36 0.40
C SER A 147 -13.06 28.86 1.40
N SER A 148 -13.31 30.03 1.97
CA SER A 148 -12.36 30.92 2.63
C SER A 148 -11.62 30.38 3.85
N ASP A 149 -11.98 29.21 4.39
CA ASP A 149 -11.44 28.75 5.67
C ASP A 149 -10.32 27.71 5.46
N GLU A 150 -9.07 28.18 5.57
CA GLU A 150 -7.88 27.32 5.65
C GLU A 150 -7.93 26.33 6.84
N GLU A 151 -8.89 26.51 7.75
CA GLU A 151 -9.14 25.66 8.91
C GLU A 151 -9.76 24.30 8.58
N TYR A 152 -10.44 24.16 7.44
CA TYR A 152 -11.08 22.89 7.02
C TYR A 152 -10.07 21.78 6.69
N PHE A 153 -8.85 22.17 6.33
CA PHE A 153 -7.85 21.25 5.80
C PHE A 153 -6.81 20.84 6.83
N THR A 154 -7.02 21.16 8.11
CA THR A 154 -6.11 20.73 9.18
C THR A 154 -6.22 19.23 9.46
N SER A 155 -7.35 18.60 9.11
CA SER A 155 -7.57 17.17 9.27
C SER A 155 -8.41 16.57 8.16
N PHE A 156 -8.15 15.30 7.87
CA PHE A 156 -8.90 14.52 6.88
C PHE A 156 -10.39 14.49 7.20
N ASN A 157 -10.75 14.38 8.47
CA ASN A 157 -12.15 14.30 8.89
C ASN A 157 -12.90 15.61 8.60
N LYS A 158 -12.26 16.75 8.87
CA LYS A 158 -12.85 18.08 8.59
C LYS A 158 -13.03 18.28 7.09
N LEU A 159 -11.99 17.97 6.31
CA LEU A 159 -12.06 17.97 4.84
C LEU A 159 -13.22 17.10 4.35
N PHE A 160 -13.29 15.87 4.86
CA PHE A 160 -14.32 14.92 4.48
C PHE A 160 -15.74 15.42 4.84
N THR A 161 -15.96 16.00 6.02
CA THR A 161 -17.28 16.54 6.40
C THR A 161 -17.73 17.66 5.46
N THR A 162 -16.83 18.56 5.06
CA THR A 162 -17.12 19.63 4.10
C THR A 162 -17.48 19.09 2.72
N ILE A 163 -16.85 17.98 2.32
CA ILE A 163 -17.09 17.34 1.03
C ILE A 163 -18.38 16.51 1.04
N LYS A 164 -18.71 15.87 2.16
CA LYS A 164 -19.92 15.06 2.32
C LYS A 164 -21.21 15.86 2.05
N GLU A 165 -21.18 17.17 2.27
CA GLU A 165 -22.29 18.08 1.98
C GLU A 165 -22.45 18.36 0.47
N ARG A 166 -21.52 17.90 -0.38
CA ARG A 166 -21.55 17.97 -1.84
C ARG A 166 -21.88 16.60 -2.45
N GLU A 167 -22.10 16.55 -3.77
CA GLU A 167 -22.28 15.30 -4.49
C GLU A 167 -20.98 14.47 -4.51
N VAL A 168 -20.86 13.54 -3.56
CA VAL A 168 -19.74 12.60 -3.43
C VAL A 168 -20.23 11.22 -3.80
N ASN A 169 -19.50 10.54 -4.69
CA ASN A 169 -19.76 9.13 -4.95
C ASN A 169 -19.01 8.26 -3.95
N PHE A 170 -19.72 7.36 -3.28
CA PHE A 170 -19.14 6.44 -2.32
C PHE A 170 -18.90 5.08 -2.95
N VAL A 171 -17.68 4.59 -2.77
CA VAL A 171 -17.27 3.30 -3.30
C VAL A 171 -16.85 2.41 -2.15
N ASP A 172 -17.60 1.33 -1.94
CA ASP A 172 -17.30 0.36 -0.90
C ASP A 172 -16.41 -0.75 -1.43
N VAL A 173 -15.22 -0.86 -0.85
CA VAL A 173 -14.22 -1.86 -1.17
C VAL A 173 -14.72 -3.28 -0.90
N SER A 174 -15.56 -3.50 0.11
CA SER A 174 -16.03 -4.83 0.46
C SER A 174 -17.09 -5.36 -0.52
N SER A 175 -17.93 -4.46 -1.03
CA SER A 175 -18.97 -4.77 -2.02
C SER A 175 -18.43 -5.06 -3.43
N ASN A 176 -17.21 -4.60 -3.72
CA ASN A 176 -16.56 -4.80 -5.01
C ASN A 176 -15.62 -6.01 -4.94
N SER A 177 -15.64 -6.83 -5.99
CA SER A 177 -14.71 -7.94 -6.12
C SER A 177 -14.20 -8.05 -7.55
N PHE A 178 -12.97 -8.51 -7.69
CA PHE A 178 -12.32 -8.74 -8.97
C PHE A 178 -11.60 -10.09 -8.94
N TYR A 179 -11.45 -10.70 -10.11
CA TYR A 179 -10.66 -11.92 -10.23
C TYR A 179 -9.19 -11.57 -10.43
N SER A 180 -8.34 -11.93 -9.47
CA SER A 180 -6.90 -11.81 -9.62
C SER A 180 -6.38 -13.00 -10.42
N VAL A 181 -5.92 -12.77 -11.64
CA VAL A 181 -5.32 -13.78 -12.51
C VAL A 181 -4.06 -14.37 -11.83
N ASN A 182 -3.23 -13.52 -11.25
CA ASN A 182 -1.95 -13.91 -10.64
C ASN A 182 -2.14 -14.79 -9.40
N LEU A 183 -3.18 -14.49 -8.61
CA LEU A 183 -3.52 -15.27 -7.41
C LEU A 183 -4.58 -16.34 -7.69
N LYS A 184 -5.10 -16.45 -8.92
CA LYS A 184 -6.14 -17.42 -9.33
C LYS A 184 -7.32 -17.47 -8.36
N ARG A 185 -7.77 -16.31 -7.89
CA ARG A 185 -8.89 -16.20 -6.94
C ARG A 185 -9.60 -14.86 -7.02
N VAL A 186 -10.84 -14.84 -6.55
CA VAL A 186 -11.62 -13.61 -6.37
C VAL A 186 -11.13 -12.89 -5.11
N LEU A 187 -10.92 -11.58 -5.22
CA LEU A 187 -10.51 -10.69 -4.15
C LEU A 187 -11.37 -9.44 -4.16
N SER A 188 -11.69 -8.91 -2.98
CA SER A 188 -12.13 -7.52 -2.82
C SER A 188 -10.92 -6.60 -2.78
N PRO A 189 -11.01 -5.31 -3.13
CA PRO A 189 -9.88 -4.40 -2.96
C PRO A 189 -9.38 -4.31 -1.51
N PHE A 190 -8.18 -3.78 -1.30
CA PHE A 190 -7.57 -3.71 0.03
C PHE A 190 -7.29 -2.28 0.45
N VAL A 191 -7.87 -1.90 1.58
CA VAL A 191 -7.57 -0.65 2.28
C VAL A 191 -7.59 -0.93 3.78
N PHE A 192 -6.63 -0.36 4.50
CA PHE A 192 -6.47 -0.54 5.94
C PHE A 192 -6.06 0.79 6.57
N LYS A 193 -6.88 1.30 7.49
CA LYS A 193 -6.58 2.55 8.20
C LYS A 193 -5.69 2.27 9.42
N ILE A 194 -4.64 3.05 9.59
CA ILE A 194 -3.77 2.97 10.76
C ILE A 194 -4.30 3.92 11.83
N SER A 195 -4.72 3.36 12.96
CA SER A 195 -5.11 4.13 14.15
C SER A 195 -4.11 3.98 15.29
N ASN A 196 -3.42 2.85 15.37
CA ASN A 196 -2.49 2.51 16.46
C ASN A 196 -1.23 1.79 15.95
N LYS A 197 -0.21 1.68 16.82
CA LYS A 197 1.03 0.93 16.52
C LYS A 197 0.79 -0.55 16.19
N ASP A 198 -0.17 -1.19 16.86
CA ASP A 198 -0.51 -2.60 16.61
C ASP A 198 -1.18 -2.84 15.25
N ASP A 199 -1.75 -1.78 14.64
CA ASP A 199 -2.44 -1.88 13.37
C ASP A 199 -1.49 -2.19 12.22
N LEU A 200 -0.22 -1.77 12.29
CA LEU A 200 0.80 -2.17 11.32
C LEU A 200 0.98 -3.69 11.30
N LYS A 201 1.02 -4.31 12.48
CA LYS A 201 1.19 -5.76 12.59
C LYS A 201 -0.04 -6.49 12.04
N ASN A 202 -1.24 -5.99 12.33
CA ASN A 202 -2.49 -6.55 11.82
C ASN A 202 -2.62 -6.36 10.30
N CYS A 203 -2.30 -5.17 9.79
CA CYS A 203 -2.27 -4.86 8.36
C CYS A 203 -1.26 -5.76 7.63
N LYS A 204 -0.08 -6.00 8.19
CA LYS A 204 0.92 -6.90 7.61
C LYS A 204 0.40 -8.33 7.49
N LYS A 205 -0.25 -8.84 8.53
CA LYS A 205 -0.89 -10.18 8.49
C LYS A 205 -1.97 -10.23 7.42
N ALA A 206 -2.83 -9.22 7.33
CA ALA A 206 -3.88 -9.15 6.33
C ALA A 206 -3.31 -9.10 4.89
N LEU A 207 -2.24 -8.33 4.65
CA LEU A 207 -1.55 -8.30 3.36
C LEU A 207 -0.88 -9.65 3.02
N LEU A 208 -0.34 -10.35 4.02
CA LEU A 208 0.27 -11.66 3.82
C LEU A 208 -0.76 -12.71 3.42
N GLU A 209 -1.89 -12.76 4.14
CA GLU A 209 -3.02 -13.63 3.80
C GLU A 209 -3.61 -13.29 2.43
N ARG A 210 -3.61 -12.01 2.07
CA ARG A 210 -3.99 -11.52 0.74
C ARG A 210 -2.99 -11.91 -0.36
N GLY A 211 -1.72 -12.10 -0.05
CA GLY A 211 -0.69 -12.53 -1.00
C GLY A 211 -0.76 -14.01 -1.42
N GLN A 212 -1.61 -14.82 -0.78
CA GLN A 212 -1.69 -16.26 -1.03
C GLN A 212 -2.31 -16.60 -2.40
N LYS A 213 -1.63 -17.48 -3.16
CA LYS A 213 -2.17 -18.08 -4.40
C LYS A 213 -3.34 -19.03 -4.10
N GLY A 214 -4.37 -19.01 -4.94
CA GLY A 214 -5.61 -19.78 -4.85
C GLY A 214 -5.41 -21.29 -5.03
N ILE A 215 -6.17 -22.04 -4.22
CA ILE A 215 -6.55 -23.47 -4.25
C ILE A 215 -5.57 -24.42 -4.96
N HIS A 216 -4.42 -24.66 -4.35
CA HIS A 216 -3.64 -25.89 -4.58
C HIS A 216 -3.34 -26.54 -3.21
N PHE A 217 -3.43 -27.87 -3.13
CA PHE A 217 -3.16 -28.61 -1.88
C PHE A 217 -1.75 -28.36 -1.35
N THR A 218 -0.76 -28.29 -2.25
CA THR A 218 0.64 -27.95 -1.94
C THR A 218 0.79 -26.54 -1.36
N SER A 219 0.00 -25.59 -1.87
CA SER A 219 -0.05 -24.22 -1.37
C SER A 219 -0.58 -24.16 0.07
N GLN A 220 -1.52 -25.03 0.48
CA GLN A 220 -2.04 -25.04 1.85
C GLN A 220 -1.07 -25.60 2.89
N VAL A 221 -0.31 -26.64 2.55
CA VAL A 221 0.70 -27.23 3.45
C VAL A 221 1.88 -26.29 3.62
N ASN A 222 2.39 -25.75 2.51
CA ASN A 222 3.54 -24.84 2.54
C ASN A 222 3.17 -23.45 3.08
N LYS A 223 1.89 -23.06 3.02
CA LYS A 223 1.40 -21.74 3.45
C LYS A 223 1.96 -21.30 4.79
N ARG A 224 1.88 -22.14 5.83
CA ARG A 224 2.30 -21.74 7.18
C ARG A 224 3.79 -21.41 7.23
N ILE A 225 4.61 -22.19 6.55
CA ILE A 225 6.07 -22.00 6.50
C ILE A 225 6.40 -20.79 5.62
N GLU A 226 5.79 -20.68 4.45
CA GLU A 226 5.96 -19.55 3.55
C GLU A 226 5.54 -18.23 4.20
N ASP A 227 4.42 -18.21 4.91
CA ASP A 227 3.89 -17.03 5.59
C ASP A 227 4.80 -16.64 6.75
N PHE A 228 5.25 -17.61 7.56
CA PHE A 228 6.22 -17.37 8.61
C PHE A 228 7.51 -16.77 8.04
N LEU A 229 8.12 -17.44 7.06
CA LEU A 229 9.35 -16.96 6.42
C LEU A 229 9.14 -15.58 5.79
N SER A 230 8.07 -15.38 5.01
CA SER A 230 7.77 -14.10 4.37
C SER A 230 7.57 -13.00 5.40
N PHE A 231 6.91 -13.28 6.53
CA PHE A 231 6.68 -12.31 7.60
C PHE A 231 7.99 -11.81 8.21
N TYR A 232 9.00 -12.66 8.39
CA TYR A 232 10.29 -12.22 8.93
C TYR A 232 11.22 -11.67 7.85
N LEU A 233 11.34 -12.36 6.71
CA LEU A 233 12.27 -11.99 5.63
C LEU A 233 11.94 -10.64 5.01
N VAL A 234 10.65 -10.27 4.94
CA VAL A 234 10.24 -9.00 4.34
C VAL A 234 10.79 -7.78 5.10
N GLU A 235 11.13 -7.90 6.39
CA GLU A 235 11.68 -6.77 7.17
C GLU A 235 13.13 -6.43 6.79
N PHE A 236 13.85 -7.37 6.19
CA PHE A 236 15.23 -7.16 5.78
C PHE A 236 15.27 -6.49 4.41
N SER A 237 15.44 -5.16 4.37
CA SER A 237 15.42 -4.37 3.13
C SER A 237 16.36 -4.90 2.04
N TYR A 238 17.49 -5.51 2.41
CA TYR A 238 18.49 -6.10 1.51
C TYR A 238 18.05 -7.42 0.86
N ILE A 239 17.07 -8.12 1.42
CA ILE A 239 16.47 -9.30 0.80
C ILE A 239 15.47 -8.82 -0.24
N THR A 240 15.90 -8.79 -1.50
CA THR A 240 15.03 -8.44 -2.63
C THR A 240 14.41 -9.69 -3.24
N PRO A 241 13.22 -9.60 -3.88
CA PRO A 241 12.63 -10.73 -4.60
C PRO A 241 13.62 -11.39 -5.56
N ASN A 242 14.36 -10.58 -6.32
CA ASN A 242 15.36 -11.06 -7.28
C ASN A 242 16.50 -11.86 -6.60
N THR A 243 16.92 -11.46 -5.39
CA THR A 243 17.92 -12.21 -4.63
C THR A 243 17.39 -13.58 -4.22
N ILE A 244 16.12 -13.66 -3.84
CA ILE A 244 15.46 -14.92 -3.48
C ILE A 244 15.33 -15.82 -4.71
N THR A 245 14.93 -15.27 -5.85
CA THR A 245 14.85 -16.02 -7.12
C THR A 245 16.24 -16.57 -7.51
N LEU A 246 17.31 -15.78 -7.38
CA LEU A 246 18.68 -16.23 -7.68
C LEU A 246 19.13 -17.38 -6.77
N ILE A 247 18.87 -17.26 -5.46
CA ILE A 247 19.19 -18.31 -4.49
C ILE A 247 18.39 -19.58 -4.79
N THR A 248 17.10 -19.44 -5.09
CA THR A 248 16.21 -20.56 -5.44
C THR A 248 16.70 -21.30 -6.68
N ASN A 249 17.09 -20.56 -7.72
CA ASN A 249 17.68 -21.16 -8.93
C ASN A 249 19.00 -21.88 -8.66
N LEU A 250 19.89 -21.29 -7.84
CA LEU A 250 21.14 -21.95 -7.46
C LEU A 250 20.89 -23.26 -6.71
N LEU A 251 19.95 -23.26 -5.76
CA LEU A 251 19.54 -24.46 -5.04
C LEU A 251 18.93 -25.51 -5.97
N ALA A 252 18.16 -25.11 -6.98
CA ALA A 252 17.60 -26.03 -7.98
C ALA A 252 18.70 -26.75 -8.79
N TYR A 253 19.79 -26.06 -9.16
CA TYR A 253 20.94 -26.71 -9.82
C TYR A 253 21.66 -27.70 -8.89
N ILE A 254 21.76 -27.38 -7.60
CA ILE A 254 22.33 -28.31 -6.60
C ILE A 254 21.46 -29.56 -6.47
N VAL A 255 20.12 -29.40 -6.42
CA VAL A 255 19.16 -30.51 -6.42
C VAL A 255 19.35 -31.40 -7.64
N ALA A 256 19.43 -30.82 -8.84
CA ALA A 256 19.65 -31.57 -10.08
C ALA A 256 20.98 -32.36 -10.02
N THR A 257 22.04 -31.74 -9.52
CA THR A 257 23.35 -32.39 -9.35
C THR A 257 23.29 -33.54 -8.35
N LEU A 258 22.57 -33.40 -7.24
CA LEU A 258 22.39 -34.47 -6.25
C LEU A 258 21.65 -35.67 -6.82
N PHE A 259 20.64 -35.44 -7.67
CA PHE A 259 19.97 -36.52 -8.38
C PHE A 259 20.90 -37.24 -9.37
N LEU A 260 21.76 -36.51 -10.08
CA LEU A 260 22.77 -37.11 -10.97
C LEU A 260 23.80 -37.95 -10.21
N LEU A 261 24.12 -37.56 -8.97
CA LEU A 261 25.04 -38.29 -8.08
C LEU A 261 24.36 -39.44 -7.31
N ASN A 262 23.13 -39.82 -7.67
CA ASN A 262 22.31 -40.85 -7.00
C ASN A 262 22.02 -40.57 -5.52
N ASN A 263 22.13 -39.32 -5.06
CA ASN A 263 21.84 -38.94 -3.68
C ASN A 263 20.38 -38.47 -3.55
N PHE A 264 19.45 -39.40 -3.76
CA PHE A 264 18.02 -39.12 -3.86
C PHE A 264 17.41 -38.52 -2.59
N LEU A 265 17.84 -38.97 -1.41
CA LEU A 265 17.28 -38.51 -0.14
C LEU A 265 17.56 -37.01 0.08
N LEU A 266 18.81 -36.59 -0.09
CA LEU A 266 19.18 -35.18 0.00
C LEU A 266 18.57 -34.36 -1.14
N GLY A 267 18.51 -34.93 -2.36
CA GLY A 267 17.87 -34.30 -3.51
C GLY A 267 16.40 -33.96 -3.26
N ILE A 268 15.62 -34.90 -2.70
CA ILE A 268 14.21 -34.71 -2.37
C ILE A 268 14.02 -33.65 -1.27
N LEU A 269 14.84 -33.70 -0.22
CA LEU A 269 14.76 -32.73 0.88
C LEU A 269 15.05 -31.30 0.41
N LEU A 270 16.10 -31.13 -0.39
CA LEU A 270 16.44 -29.83 -0.99
C LEU A 270 15.39 -29.39 -2.01
N ALA A 271 14.84 -30.30 -2.83
CA ALA A 271 13.77 -29.99 -3.78
C ALA A 271 12.52 -29.45 -3.07
N PHE A 272 12.17 -30.03 -1.91
CA PHE A 272 11.08 -29.52 -1.08
C PHE A 272 11.36 -28.10 -0.57
N LEU A 273 12.60 -27.82 -0.16
CA LEU A 273 13.00 -26.48 0.30
C LEU A 273 12.95 -25.45 -0.85
N VAL A 274 13.43 -25.81 -2.04
CA VAL A 274 13.34 -25.00 -3.27
C VAL A 274 11.88 -24.67 -3.60
N SER A 275 10.98 -25.66 -3.48
CA SER A 275 9.55 -25.44 -3.71
C SER A 275 8.93 -24.43 -2.74
N ILE A 276 9.43 -24.31 -1.51
CA ILE A 276 8.99 -23.31 -0.55
C ILE A 276 9.57 -21.94 -0.90
N THR A 277 10.86 -21.86 -1.25
CA THR A 277 11.53 -20.59 -1.52
C THR A 277 11.04 -19.91 -2.80
N ASP A 278 10.61 -20.67 -3.80
CA ASP A 278 9.97 -20.15 -5.02
C ASP A 278 8.63 -19.43 -4.73
N GLY A 279 7.94 -19.78 -3.64
CA GLY A 279 6.74 -19.07 -3.22
C GLY A 279 7.01 -17.73 -2.50
N LEU A 280 8.23 -17.53 -2.00
CA LEU A 280 8.58 -16.39 -1.14
C LEU A 280 8.82 -15.10 -1.93
N ASP A 281 9.40 -15.17 -3.12
CA ASP A 281 9.77 -13.99 -3.90
C ASP A 281 8.53 -13.16 -4.28
N GLY A 282 7.48 -13.80 -4.77
CA GLY A 282 6.22 -13.18 -5.15
C GLY A 282 5.43 -12.66 -3.94
N LYS A 283 5.52 -13.34 -2.78
CA LYS A 283 4.91 -12.84 -1.53
C LYS A 283 5.61 -11.57 -1.06
N ILE A 284 6.94 -11.58 -1.01
CA ILE A 284 7.74 -10.44 -0.55
C ILE A 284 7.59 -9.24 -1.49
N ALA A 285 7.54 -9.46 -2.81
CA ALA A 285 7.30 -8.40 -3.80
C ALA A 285 5.94 -7.71 -3.58
N ARG A 286 4.88 -8.49 -3.35
CA ARG A 286 3.52 -7.97 -3.10
C ARG A 286 3.40 -7.24 -1.77
N LEU A 287 4.00 -7.76 -0.71
CA LEU A 287 4.02 -7.10 0.60
C LEU A 287 4.67 -5.71 0.53
N ARG A 288 5.79 -5.60 -0.21
CA ARG A 288 6.51 -4.34 -0.40
C ARG A 288 5.87 -3.37 -1.38
N GLY A 289 4.83 -3.78 -2.12
CA GLY A 289 4.28 -2.96 -3.21
C GLY A 289 5.27 -2.74 -4.36
N THR A 290 6.30 -3.59 -4.48
CA THR A 290 7.33 -3.52 -5.53
C THR A 290 7.15 -4.63 -6.55
N THR A 291 5.92 -4.95 -6.90
CA THR A 291 5.63 -5.92 -7.97
C THR A 291 6.09 -5.31 -9.30
N SER A 292 7.00 -6.02 -9.99
CA SER A 292 7.51 -5.58 -11.29
C SER A 292 6.94 -6.49 -12.38
N LYS A 293 6.52 -5.92 -13.52
CA LYS A 293 6.01 -6.68 -14.67
C LYS A 293 7.03 -7.66 -15.28
N VAL A 294 8.30 -7.56 -14.90
CA VAL A 294 9.42 -8.36 -15.44
C VAL A 294 9.77 -9.55 -14.53
N GLY A 295 9.44 -9.46 -13.24
CA GLY A 295 9.66 -10.52 -12.25
C GLY A 295 8.37 -11.21 -11.82
N GLU A 296 7.31 -11.07 -12.61
CA GLU A 296 6.00 -11.72 -12.44
C GLU A 296 5.72 -12.60 -13.66
#